data_AF-A0A3M1EU35-F1
#
_entry.id   AF-A0A3M1EU35-F1
#
_cell.length_a   1.000
_cell.length_b   1.000
_cell.length_c   1.000
_cell.angle_alpha   90.00
_cell.angle_beta   90.00
_cell.angle_gamma   90.00
#
_symmetry.space_group_name_H-M   'P 1'
#
loop_
_entity.id
_entity.type
_entity.pdbx_description
1 polymer ?
#
loop_
_entity_poly.entity_id
_entity_poly.type
_entity_poly.pdbx_seq_one_letter_code
_entity_poly.pdbx_strand_id
1 'polypeptide(L)'
;MMEYLERLPYLVLALGAGVIVLGVFAVFGRLKKDWTVARKARQLERLLDGQSLEEVLSAAPYKYGHFQGEDGFRIWDERENGFVHFACTPLDAQLWIVKTYLSERNEREDRMGNGGQQP
;
A
#
# COMPACT_ATOMS: atom_id res chain seq x y z
N MET A 1 -26.00 15.03 50.95
CA MET A 1 -26.57 15.26 49.61
C MET A 1 -26.08 16.58 48.98
N MET A 2 -24.94 17.16 49.42
CA MET A 2 -24.37 18.42 48.89
C MET A 2 -23.01 18.23 48.19
N GLU A 3 -22.29 17.12 48.41
CA GLU A 3 -20.97 16.86 47.78
C GLU A 3 -21.02 16.51 46.28
N TYR A 4 -22.19 16.17 45.73
CA TYR A 4 -22.34 15.85 44.30
C TYR A 4 -22.36 17.10 43.41
N LEU A 5 -22.76 18.25 43.96
CA LEU A 5 -22.86 19.51 43.21
C LEU A 5 -21.50 20.17 42.96
N GLU A 6 -20.52 19.98 43.84
CA GLU A 6 -19.16 20.51 43.66
C GLU A 6 -18.32 19.72 42.65
N ARG A 7 -18.66 18.45 42.39
CA ARG A 7 -17.93 17.59 41.44
C ARG A 7 -18.46 17.63 40.00
N LEU A 8 -19.67 18.14 39.81
CA LEU A 8 -20.28 18.36 38.48
C LEU A 8 -19.39 19.12 37.48
N PRO A 9 -18.74 20.25 37.83
CA PRO A 9 -17.89 20.96 36.87
C PRO A 9 -16.67 20.13 36.43
N TYR A 10 -16.09 19.34 37.33
CA TYR A 10 -14.96 18.46 37.01
C TYR A 10 -15.36 17.30 36.09
N LEU A 11 -16.56 16.74 36.26
CA LEU A 11 -17.09 15.71 35.37
C LEU A 11 -17.33 16.24 33.96
N VAL A 12 -17.85 17.47 33.84
CA VAL A 12 -18.05 18.13 32.53
C VAL A 12 -16.70 18.46 31.87
N LEU A 13 -15.72 18.96 32.64
CA LEU A 13 -14.37 19.19 32.14
C LEU A 13 -13.67 17.89 31.72
N ALA A 14 -13.82 16.81 32.48
CA ALA A 14 -13.27 15.50 32.15
C ALA A 14 -13.90 14.90 30.88
N LEU A 15 -15.23 15.03 30.72
CA LEU A 15 -15.93 14.64 29.49
C LEU A 15 -15.49 15.48 28.29
N GLY A 16 -15.39 16.80 28.46
CA GLY A 16 -14.92 17.72 27.41
C GLY A 16 -13.49 17.40 26.97
N ALA A 17 -12.59 17.16 27.92
CA ALA A 17 -11.22 16.72 27.64
C ALA A 17 -11.19 15.38 26.90
N GLY A 18 -12.04 14.41 27.29
CA GLY A 18 -12.15 13.13 26.61
C GLY A 18 -12.56 13.24 25.14
N VAL A 19 -13.53 14.11 24.83
CA VAL A 19 -13.99 14.36 23.45
C VAL A 19 -12.88 15.01 22.60
N ILE A 20 -12.13 15.95 23.18
CA ILE A 20 -11.01 16.61 22.50
C ILE A 20 -9.91 15.60 22.17
N VAL A 21 -9.54 14.75 23.14
CA VAL A 21 -8.51 13.71 22.93
C VAL A 21 -8.94 12.72 21.85
N LEU A 22 -10.19 12.25 21.89
CA LEU A 22 -10.74 11.37 20.83
C LEU A 22 -10.73 12.04 19.46
N GLY A 23 -11.09 13.32 19.38
CA GLY A 23 -11.05 14.10 18.15
C GLY A 23 -9.62 14.22 17.58
N VAL A 24 -8.63 14.52 18.43
CA VAL A 24 -7.22 14.60 18.03
C VAL A 24 -6.72 13.24 17.53
N PHE A 25 -7.03 12.15 18.23
CA PHE A 25 -6.66 10.79 17.80
C PHE A 25 -7.27 10.42 16.44
N ALA A 26 -8.53 10.77 16.19
CA ALA A 26 -9.19 10.53 14.91
C ALA A 26 -8.53 11.30 13.76
N VAL A 27 -8.15 12.56 13.98
CA VAL A 27 -7.43 13.37 12.98
C VAL A 27 -6.02 12.81 12.71
N PHE A 28 -5.30 12.43 13.76
CA PHE A 28 -3.97 11.82 13.64
C PHE A 28 -4.01 10.49 12.87
N GLY A 29 -5.05 9.68 13.09
CA GLY A 29 -5.28 8.44 12.35
C GLY A 29 -5.50 8.66 10.85
N ARG A 30 -6.24 9.72 10.48
CA ARG A 30 -6.46 10.08 9.06
C ARG A 30 -5.17 10.53 8.37
N LEU A 31 -4.41 11.41 9.01
CA LEU A 31 -3.14 11.92 8.45
C LEU A 31 -2.13 10.79 8.16
N LYS A 32 -2.07 9.76 9.02
CA LYS A 32 -1.13 8.65 8.84
C LYS A 32 -1.43 7.81 7.58
N LYS A 33 -2.71 7.69 7.20
CA LYS A 33 -3.12 6.91 6.01
C LYS A 33 -2.59 7.55 4.73
N ASP A 34 -2.71 8.88 4.62
CA ASP A 34 -2.27 9.63 3.44
C ASP A 34 -0.75 9.56 3.24
N TRP A 35 0.02 9.59 4.34
CA TRP A 35 1.48 9.46 4.29
C TRP A 35 1.94 8.11 3.75
N THR A 36 1.25 7.02 4.11
CA THR A 36 1.59 5.68 3.61
C THR A 36 1.30 5.53 2.12
N VAL A 37 0.19 6.10 1.63
CA VAL A 37 -0.16 6.11 0.20
C VAL A 37 0.85 6.95 -0.59
N ALA A 38 1.18 8.15 -0.11
CA ALA A 38 2.15 9.02 -0.76
C ALA A 38 3.55 8.39 -0.84
N ARG A 39 3.99 7.68 0.20
CA ARG A 39 5.28 6.97 0.20
C ARG A 39 5.30 5.85 -0.83
N LYS A 40 4.23 5.05 -0.91
CA LYS A 40 4.10 3.97 -1.90
C LYS A 40 4.05 4.51 -3.33
N ALA A 41 3.32 5.60 -3.56
CA ALA A 41 3.27 6.28 -4.86
C ALA A 41 4.66 6.79 -5.29
N ARG A 42 5.41 7.46 -4.41
CA ARG A 42 6.78 7.89 -4.71
C ARG A 42 7.73 6.71 -4.94
N GLN A 43 7.52 5.59 -4.25
CA GLN A 43 8.31 4.40 -4.46
C GLN A 43 8.03 3.78 -5.84
N LEU A 44 6.76 3.74 -6.25
CA LEU A 44 6.35 3.32 -7.58
C LEU A 44 6.98 4.20 -8.66
N GLU A 45 6.91 5.52 -8.49
CA GLU A 45 7.49 6.50 -9.39
C GLU A 45 9.01 6.33 -9.54
N ARG A 46 9.73 6.08 -8.44
CA ARG A 46 11.17 5.77 -8.50
C ARG A 46 11.48 4.45 -9.21
N LEU A 47 10.63 3.44 -9.03
CA LEU A 47 10.84 2.13 -9.69
C LEU A 47 10.59 2.21 -11.18
N LEU A 48 9.69 3.09 -11.62
CA LEU A 48 9.38 3.27 -13.03
C LEU A 48 10.53 3.94 -13.80
N ASP A 49 11.46 4.64 -13.14
CA ASP A 49 12.66 5.25 -13.74
C ASP A 49 12.38 6.04 -15.04
N GLY A 50 11.27 6.80 -15.04
CA GLY A 50 10.83 7.59 -16.20
C GLY A 50 9.95 6.85 -17.22
N GLN A 51 9.71 5.55 -17.04
CA GLN A 51 8.72 4.79 -17.82
C GLN A 51 7.29 5.09 -17.35
N SER A 52 6.32 4.96 -18.25
CA SER A 52 4.92 5.12 -17.86
C SER A 52 4.43 3.87 -17.11
N LEU A 53 3.64 4.07 -16.05
CA LEU A 53 3.07 2.97 -15.28
C LEU A 53 2.25 2.02 -16.16
N GLU A 54 1.47 2.56 -17.08
CA GLU A 54 0.63 1.78 -18.00
C GLU A 54 1.46 0.92 -18.95
N GLU A 55 2.58 1.42 -19.45
CA GLU A 55 3.52 0.66 -20.28
C GLU A 55 4.13 -0.51 -19.50
N VAL A 56 4.54 -0.30 -18.26
CA VAL A 56 5.10 -1.39 -17.44
C VAL A 56 4.03 -2.42 -17.06
N LEU A 57 2.81 -1.99 -16.71
CA LEU A 57 1.70 -2.89 -16.37
C LEU A 57 1.16 -3.67 -17.58
N SER A 58 1.22 -3.08 -18.77
CA SER A 58 0.83 -3.75 -20.02
C SER A 58 1.89 -4.74 -20.50
N ALA A 59 3.17 -4.44 -20.29
CA ALA A 59 4.29 -5.33 -20.60
C ALA A 59 4.45 -6.48 -19.59
N ALA A 60 4.05 -6.25 -18.33
CA ALA A 60 4.11 -7.27 -17.30
C ALA A 60 3.12 -8.43 -17.58
N PRO A 61 3.53 -9.69 -17.36
CA PRO A 61 2.65 -10.86 -17.51
C PRO A 61 1.62 -11.00 -16.37
N TYR A 62 1.59 -10.04 -15.45
CA TYR A 62 0.77 -10.06 -14.26
C TYR A 62 -0.43 -9.14 -14.41
N LYS A 63 -1.61 -9.62 -14.02
CA LYS A 63 -2.82 -8.80 -13.93
C LYS A 63 -3.38 -8.84 -12.53
N TYR A 64 -4.16 -7.83 -12.20
CA TYR A 64 -4.87 -7.76 -10.93
C TYR A 64 -6.32 -7.36 -11.15
N GLY A 65 -7.19 -7.82 -10.25
CA GLY A 65 -8.62 -7.60 -10.33
C GLY A 65 -9.26 -7.78 -8.97
N HIS A 66 -10.42 -7.15 -8.79
CA HIS A 66 -11.18 -7.26 -7.55
C HIS A 66 -11.68 -8.71 -7.39
N PHE A 67 -11.41 -9.31 -6.24
CA PHE A 67 -11.91 -10.65 -5.95
C PHE A 67 -13.30 -10.55 -5.32
N GLN A 68 -14.28 -11.27 -5.86
CA GLN A 68 -15.63 -11.24 -5.30
C GLN A 68 -15.64 -11.95 -3.94
N GLY A 69 -16.03 -11.22 -2.90
CA GLY A 69 -16.17 -11.76 -1.53
C GLY A 69 -15.07 -11.34 -0.55
N GLU A 70 -14.00 -10.67 -1.00
CA GLU A 70 -12.94 -10.15 -0.14
C GLU A 70 -12.64 -8.67 -0.46
N ASP A 71 -12.34 -7.88 0.57
CA ASP A 71 -11.87 -6.49 0.42
C ASP A 71 -10.40 -6.47 -0.06
N GLY A 72 -10.20 -6.76 -1.35
CA GLY A 72 -8.88 -6.66 -1.98
C GLY A 72 -8.79 -7.15 -3.42
N PHE A 73 -7.56 -7.16 -3.91
CA PHE A 73 -7.19 -7.38 -5.29
C PHE A 73 -6.36 -8.65 -5.40
N ARG A 74 -6.86 -9.59 -6.20
CA ARG A 74 -6.13 -10.81 -6.55
C ARG A 74 -5.20 -10.49 -7.72
N ILE A 75 -3.95 -10.91 -7.60
CA ILE A 75 -2.94 -10.83 -8.65
C ILE A 75 -2.72 -12.24 -9.21
N TRP A 76 -2.77 -12.37 -10.53
CA TRP A 76 -2.51 -13.62 -11.23
C TRP A 76 -1.48 -13.42 -12.35
N ASP A 77 -0.74 -14.50 -12.63
CA ASP A 77 0.15 -14.57 -13.80
C ASP A 77 -0.65 -15.10 -14.99
N GLU A 78 -0.66 -14.37 -16.10
CA GLU A 78 -1.32 -14.80 -17.34
C GLU A 78 -0.58 -15.95 -18.04
N ARG A 79 0.72 -16.16 -17.76
CA ARG A 79 1.52 -17.26 -18.35
C ARG A 79 1.11 -18.62 -17.80
N GLU A 80 0.92 -18.69 -16.48
CA GLU A 80 0.61 -19.92 -15.77
C GLU A 80 -0.88 -20.01 -15.38
N ASN A 81 -1.64 -18.94 -15.63
CA ASN A 81 -3.02 -18.74 -15.20
C ASN A 81 -3.21 -19.05 -13.70
N GLY A 82 -2.19 -18.71 -12.91
CA GLY A 82 -2.03 -19.06 -11.51
C GLY A 82 -2.22 -17.85 -10.61
N PHE A 83 -2.80 -18.07 -9.43
CA PHE A 83 -2.79 -17.05 -8.38
C PHE A 83 -1.40 -16.90 -7.81
N VAL A 84 -0.93 -15.66 -7.76
CA VAL A 84 0.42 -15.37 -7.27
C VAL A 84 0.38 -14.60 -5.96
N HIS A 85 -0.51 -13.60 -5.85
CA HIS A 85 -0.50 -12.72 -4.69
C HIS A 85 -1.83 -12.02 -4.44
N PHE A 86 -2.05 -11.55 -3.21
CA PHE A 86 -3.23 -10.76 -2.81
C PHE A 86 -2.78 -9.40 -2.26
N ALA A 87 -3.44 -8.33 -2.69
CA ALA A 87 -3.15 -6.96 -2.30
C ALA A 87 -4.39 -6.27 -1.77
N CYS A 88 -4.28 -5.56 -0.64
CA CYS A 88 -5.43 -4.88 -0.03
C CYS A 88 -5.89 -3.65 -0.81
N THR A 89 -5.06 -3.08 -1.69
CA THR A 89 -5.37 -1.89 -2.48
C THR A 89 -4.89 -2.02 -3.93
N PRO A 90 -5.48 -1.28 -4.89
CA PRO A 90 -4.99 -1.28 -6.27
C PRO A 90 -3.53 -0.84 -6.37
N LEU A 91 -3.14 0.15 -5.56
CA LEU A 91 -1.77 0.67 -5.53
C LEU A 91 -0.79 -0.41 -5.06
N ASP A 92 -1.17 -1.22 -4.07
CA ASP A 92 -0.35 -2.33 -3.61
C ASP A 92 -0.20 -3.41 -4.68
N ALA A 93 -1.27 -3.68 -5.44
CA ALA A 93 -1.21 -4.60 -6.56
C ALA A 93 -0.26 -4.09 -7.66
N GLN A 94 -0.40 -2.83 -8.07
CA GLN A 94 0.46 -2.21 -9.07
C GLN A 94 1.94 -2.21 -8.62
N LEU A 95 2.19 -1.83 -7.37
CA LEU A 95 3.55 -1.82 -6.81
C LEU A 95 4.17 -3.22 -6.78
N TRP A 96 3.39 -4.24 -6.43
CA TRP A 96 3.83 -5.62 -6.47
C TRP A 96 4.18 -6.06 -7.90
N ILE A 97 3.30 -5.76 -8.87
CA ILE A 97 3.52 -6.12 -10.28
C ILE A 97 4.78 -5.47 -10.83
N VAL A 98 4.92 -4.15 -10.69
CA VAL A 98 6.08 -3.40 -11.19
C VAL A 98 7.37 -3.91 -10.56
N LYS A 99 7.38 -4.10 -9.23
CA LYS A 99 8.57 -4.60 -8.53
C LYS A 99 8.97 -5.99 -8.99
N THR A 100 8.00 -6.91 -9.13
CA THR A 100 8.26 -8.30 -9.53
C THR A 100 8.76 -8.36 -10.97
N TYR A 101 8.09 -7.64 -11.88
CA TYR A 101 8.47 -7.57 -13.28
C TYR A 101 9.88 -7.00 -13.50
N LEU A 102 10.22 -5.89 -12.83
CA LEU A 102 11.56 -5.29 -12.95
C LEU A 102 12.63 -6.17 -12.33
N SER A 103 12.35 -6.86 -11.21
CA SER A 103 13.29 -7.81 -10.61
C SER A 103 13.59 -8.97 -11.57
N GLU A 104 12.55 -9.57 -12.17
CA GLU A 104 12.73 -10.64 -13.15
C GLU A 104 13.48 -10.18 -14.39
N ARG A 105 13.22 -8.96 -14.86
CA ARG A 105 13.90 -8.38 -16.00
C ARG A 105 15.40 -8.21 -15.71
N ASN A 106 15.74 -7.61 -14.58
CA ASN A 106 17.14 -7.42 -14.17
C ASN A 106 17.85 -8.76 -14.00
N GLU A 107 17.21 -9.77 -13.39
CA GLU A 107 17.79 -11.11 -13.27
C GLU A 107 18.06 -11.77 -14.63
N ARG A 108 17.21 -11.54 -15.63
CA ARG A 108 17.43 -12.04 -16.99
C ARG A 108 18.59 -11.31 -17.67
N GLU A 109 18.67 -10.00 -17.51
CA GLU A 109 19.76 -9.17 -18.03
C GLU A 109 21.10 -9.58 -17.40
N ASP A 110 21.15 -9.79 -16.09
CA ASP A 110 22.35 -10.26 -15.37
C ASP A 110 22.80 -11.65 -15.84
N ARG A 111 21.86 -12.58 -16.09
CA ARG A 111 22.18 -13.91 -16.61
C ARG A 111 22.72 -13.86 -18.04
N MET A 112 22.27 -12.91 -18.85
CA MET A 112 22.79 -12.71 -20.21
C MET A 112 24.13 -11.97 -20.22
N GLY A 113 24.34 -11.03 -19.28
CA GLY A 113 25.60 -10.29 -19.13
C GLY A 113 26.75 -11.12 -18.56
N ASN A 114 26.45 -12.09 -17.68
CA ASN A 114 27.45 -12.95 -17.04
C ASN A 114 27.79 -14.22 -17.84
N GLY A 115 27.14 -14.44 -18.99
CA GLY A 115 27.41 -15.57 -19.89
C GLY A 115 28.63 -15.39 -20.81
N GLY A 116 29.30 -14.23 -20.76
CA GLY A 116 30.44 -13.87 -21.63
C GLY A 116 31.84 -14.16 -21.05
N GLN A 117 31.95 -14.77 -19.87
CA GLN A 117 33.23 -15.08 -19.25
C GLN A 117 33.23 -16.51 -18.69
N GLN A 118 33.50 -17.47 -19.57
CA GLN A 118 34.08 -18.75 -19.16
C GLN A 118 35.52 -18.81 -19.69
N PRO A 119 36.50 -19.22 -18.86
CA PRO A 119 37.90 -19.35 -19.24
C PRO A 119 38.16 -20.51 -20.22
#